data_AF-A0A520DS38-F1
#
_entry.id   AF-A0A520DS38-F1
#
_cell.length_a   1.000
_cell.length_b   1.000
_cell.length_c   1.000
_cell.angle_alpha   90.00
_cell.angle_beta   90.00
_cell.angle_gamma   90.00
#
_symmetry.space_group_name_H-M   'P 1'
#
loop_
_entity.id
_entity.type
_entity.pdbx_description
1 polymer ?
#
loop_
_entity_poly.entity_id
_entity_poly.type
_entity_poly.pdbx_seq_one_letter_code
_entity_poly.pdbx_strand_id
1 'polypeptide(L)' 'MLKYLRLLLLPFNVIYALVVFIRNKFYDWGVFQSASFDMPIICVGNLAVGGSGKTPTTEYLVRLLSEYKV' A
#
# COMPACT_ATOMS: atom_id res chain seq x y z
N MET A 1 15.66 -25.88 -2.78
CA MET A 1 16.03 -25.15 -1.54
C MET A 1 15.00 -24.08 -1.16
N LEU A 2 14.80 -23.03 -1.97
CA LEU A 2 13.82 -21.94 -1.70
C LEU A 2 12.36 -22.40 -1.49
N LYS A 3 11.95 -23.51 -2.12
CA LYS A 3 10.57 -24.04 -2.04
C LYS A 3 10.22 -24.54 -0.62
N TYR A 4 11.17 -25.15 0.08
CA TYR A 4 10.98 -25.64 1.45
C TYR A 4 10.96 -24.49 2.47
N LEU A 5 11.75 -23.44 2.24
CA LEU A 5 11.73 -22.24 3.08
C LEU A 5 10.39 -21.49 2.99
N ARG A 6 9.78 -21.40 1.80
CA ARG A 6 8.44 -20.81 1.65
C ARG A 6 7.38 -21.56 2.44
N LEU A 7 7.48 -22.89 2.50
CA LEU A 7 6.53 -23.71 3.27
C LEU A 7 6.69 -23.48 4.77
N LEU A 8 7.92 -23.31 5.26
CA LEU A 8 8.19 -22.98 6.66
C LEU A 8 7.67 -21.58 7.05
N LEU A 9 7.70 -20.62 6.12
CA LEU A 9 7.20 -19.26 6.33
C LEU A 9 5.68 -19.13 6.18
N LEU A 10 5.00 -20.18 5.69
CA LEU A 10 3.55 -20.19 5.49
C LEU A 10 2.73 -19.92 6.77
N PRO A 11 3.01 -20.53 7.94
CA PRO A 11 2.30 -20.19 9.17
C PRO A 11 2.47 -18.71 9.56
N PHE A 12 3.66 -18.14 9.35
CA PHE A 12 3.91 -16.71 9.61
C PHE A 12 3.12 -15.82 8.65
N ASN A 13 2.98 -16.23 7.38
CA ASN A 13 2.16 -15.50 6.41
C ASN A 13 0.68 -15.45 6.82
N VAL A 14 0.12 -16.53 7.37
CA VAL A 14 -1.28 -16.55 7.85
C VAL A 14 -1.49 -15.53 8.98
N ILE A 15 -0.56 -15.49 9.94
CA ILE A 15 -0.62 -14.51 11.04
C ILE A 15 -0.51 -13.08 10.49
N TYR A 16 0.44 -12.83 9.59
CA TYR A 16 0.59 -11.53 8.93
C TYR A 16 -0.69 -11.11 8.19
N ALA A 17 -1.27 -12.02 7.41
CA ALA A 17 -2.51 -11.77 6.68
C ALA A 17 -3.68 -11.44 7.61
N LEU A 18 -3.81 -12.15 8.73
CA LEU A 18 -4.83 -11.90 9.73
C LEU A 18 -4.67 -10.51 10.37
N VAL A 19 -3.44 -10.13 10.74
CA VAL A 19 -3.15 -8.80 11.31
C VAL A 19 -3.48 -7.69 10.32
N VAL A 20 -3.07 -7.82 9.05
CA VAL A 20 -3.38 -6.84 8.00
C VAL A 20 -4.89 -6.75 7.74
N PHE A 21 -5.58 -7.89 7.73
CA PHE A 21 -7.03 -7.94 7.58
C PHE A 21 -7.75 -7.19 8.69
N ILE A 22 -7.41 -7.48 9.95
CA ILE A 22 -8.00 -6.81 11.12
C ILE A 22 -7.72 -5.30 11.08
N ARG A 23 -6.48 -4.91 10.79
CA ARG A 23 -6.10 -3.49 10.65
C ARG A 23 -6.95 -2.79 9.60
N ASN A 24 -7.09 -3.38 8.42
CA ASN A 24 -7.90 -2.79 7.34
C ASN A 24 -9.38 -2.70 7.74
N LYS A 25 -9.93 -3.71 8.43
CA LYS A 25 -11.30 -3.64 8.96
C LYS A 25 -11.51 -2.50 9.94
N PHE A 26 -10.54 -2.19 10.79
CA PHE A 26 -10.63 -1.03 11.68
C PHE A 26 -10.59 0.31 10.94
N TYR A 27 -9.91 0.41 9.79
CA TYR A 27 -10.03 1.57 8.91
C TYR A 27 -11.39 1.61 8.20
N ASP A 28 -11.86 0.49 7.66
CA ASP A 28 -13.16 0.39 6.98
C ASP A 28 -14.33 0.77 7.90
N TRP A 29 -14.24 0.38 9.18
CA TRP A 29 -15.24 0.71 10.21
C TRP A 29 -15.07 2.10 10.82
N GLY A 30 -14.07 2.89 10.39
CA GLY A 30 -13.81 4.22 10.93
C GLY A 30 -13.32 4.24 12.39
N VAL A 31 -12.87 3.10 12.92
CA VAL A 31 -12.30 3.00 14.28
C VAL A 31 -10.95 3.72 14.33
N PHE A 32 -10.15 3.61 13.26
CA PHE A 32 -8.94 4.39 13.11
C PHE A 32 -9.22 5.74 12.43
N GLN A 33 -8.58 6.78 12.95
CA GLN A 33 -8.68 8.14 12.40
C GLN A 33 -7.98 8.20 11.03
N SER A 34 -8.71 8.72 10.05
CA SER A 34 -8.18 9.05 8.72
C SER A 34 -8.03 10.57 8.62
N ALA A 35 -6.87 11.04 8.17
CA ALA A 35 -6.67 12.46 7.89
C ALA A 35 -7.33 12.84 6.57
N SER A 36 -8.08 13.93 6.57
CA SER A 36 -8.65 14.54 5.36
C SER A 36 -8.09 15.94 5.19
N PHE A 37 -8.00 16.38 3.94
CA PHE A 37 -7.44 17.67 3.56
C PHE A 37 -8.36 18.31 2.52
N ASP A 38 -8.43 19.64 2.50
CA ASP A 38 -9.28 20.40 1.56
C ASP A 38 -8.72 20.45 0.12
N MET A 39 -7.63 19.73 -0.15
CA MET A 39 -6.99 19.63 -1.47
C MET A 39 -7.05 18.18 -1.99
N PRO A 40 -7.10 17.97 -3.32
CA PRO A 40 -7.06 16.63 -3.89
C PRO A 40 -5.69 15.98 -3.63
N ILE A 41 -5.71 14.74 -3.12
CA ILE A 41 -4.50 13.97 -2.82
C ILE A 41 -4.49 12.68 -3.65
N ILE A 42 -3.34 12.41 -4.29
CA ILE A 42 -3.10 11.18 -5.04
C ILE A 42 -2.04 10.34 -4.32
N CYS A 43 -2.43 9.16 -3.83
CA CYS A 43 -1.52 8.21 -3.19
C CYS A 43 -1.01 7.17 -4.20
N VAL A 44 0.32 7.12 -4.42
CA VAL A 44 0.95 6.13 -5.31
C VAL A 44 1.58 5.01 -4.47
N GLY A 45 1.05 3.80 -4.58
CA GLY A 45 1.46 2.64 -3.77
C GLY A 45 1.55 1.33 -4.56
N ASN A 46 1.97 0.25 -3.89
CA ASN A 46 1.96 -1.11 -4.43
C ASN A 46 1.73 -2.15 -3.32
N LEU A 47 1.22 -3.33 -3.68
CA LEU A 47 0.96 -4.44 -2.75
C LEU A 47 2.17 -5.36 -2.52
N ALA A 48 3.08 -5.42 -3.49
CA ALA A 48 4.27 -6.26 -3.40
C ALA A 48 5.47 -5.50 -2.83
N VAL A 49 6.26 -6.20 -2.02
CA VAL A 49 7.57 -5.73 -1.55
C VAL A 49 8.60 -5.81 -2.69
N GLY A 50 9.47 -4.81 -2.78
CA GLY A 50 10.50 -4.69 -3.81
C GLY A 50 10.25 -3.57 -4.83
N GLY A 51 10.97 -3.64 -5.95
CA GLY A 51 10.89 -2.67 -7.04
C GLY A 51 9.65 -2.92 -7.90
N SER A 52 8.65 -2.06 -7.79
CA SER A 52 7.38 -2.18 -8.54
C SER A 52 7.04 -0.92 -9.32
N GLY A 53 8.06 -0.19 -9.78
CA GLY A 53 7.88 0.97 -10.66
C GLY A 53 7.26 2.21 -10.02
N LYS A 54 7.02 2.23 -8.69
CA LYS A 54 6.40 3.37 -8.00
C LYS A 54 7.09 4.71 -8.31
N THR A 55 8.43 4.73 -8.36
CA THR A 55 9.20 5.95 -8.65
C THR A 55 8.97 6.45 -10.09
N PRO A 56 9.17 5.64 -11.15
CA PRO A 56 8.77 6.03 -12.51
C PRO A 56 7.31 6.44 -12.65
N THR A 57 6.37 5.74 -12.00
CA THR A 57 4.94 6.07 -12.05
C THR A 57 4.65 7.42 -11.39
N THR A 58 5.30 7.71 -10.26
CA THR A 58 5.17 9.00 -9.57
C THR A 58 5.73 10.12 -10.44
N GLU A 59 6.89 9.93 -11.06
CA GLU A 59 7.48 10.91 -11.98
C GLU A 59 6.56 11.20 -13.17
N TYR A 60 5.97 10.15 -13.75
CA TYR A 60 5.00 10.29 -14.83
C TYR A 60 3.77 11.09 -14.39
N LEU A 61 3.21 10.80 -13.21
CA LEU A 61 2.06 11.53 -12.67
C LEU A 61 2.35 13.01 -12.42
N VAL A 62 3.54 13.33 -11.88
CA VAL A 62 3.96 14.72 -11.67
C VAL A 62 4.06 15.47 -12.99
N ARG A 63 4.63 14.85 -14.04
CA ARG A 63 4.70 15.45 -15.38
C ARG A 63 3.31 15.64 -16.00
N LEU A 64 2.44 14.64 -15.87
CA LEU A 64 1.08 14.66 -16.38
C LEU A 64 0.24 15.77 -15.76
N LEU A 65 0.45 16.05 -14.47
CA LEU A 65 -0.28 17.07 -13.72
C LEU A 65 0.49 18.39 -13.58
N SER A 66 1.51 18.61 -14.40
CA SER A 66 2.39 19.80 -14.30
C SER A 66 1.67 21.15 -14.44
N GLU A 67 0.53 21.19 -15.14
CA GLU A 67 -0.29 22.39 -15.30
C GLU A 67 -1.32 22.57 -14.17
N TYR A 68 -1.51 21.54 -13.33
CA TYR A 68 -2.42 21.59 -12.21
C TYR A 68 -1.78 22.36 -11.05
N LYS A 69 -2.34 23.52 -10.72
CA LYS A 69 -1.96 24.31 -9.54
C LYS A 69 -3.13 24.31 -8.56
N VAL A 70 -2.84 23.91 -7.32
CA VAL A 70 -3.74 23.99 -6.16
C VAL A 70 -3.59 25.36 -5.52
#